data_AF-A0A1B6EIY8-F1
#
_entry.id   AF-A0A1B6EIY8-F1
#
_cell.length_a   1.000
_cell.length_b   1.000
_cell.length_c   1.000
_cell.angle_alpha   90.00
_cell.angle_beta   90.00
_cell.angle_gamma   90.00
#
_symmetry.space_group_name_H-M   'P 1'
#
loop_
_entity.id
_entity.type
_entity.pdbx_description
1 polymer ?
#
loop_
_entity_poly.entity_id
_entity_poly.type
_entity_poly.pdbx_seq_one_letter_code
_entity_poly.pdbx_strand_id
1 'polypeptide(L)'
;MTKKFEFNWHIPVPEQLLQGCVFDRWTEEKDSSEFEPGCLFKVDENGFFIYWKSEGKEGDVIELCQVSDIRAGGLPKDSRLTQQLVNKHGDQLEEKSLTICSGTDYININYQHVICPDGATAKAWLDGIRKITHNVKANNACP
;
A
#
# COMPACT_ATOMS: atom_id res chain seq x y z
N MET A 1 -36.86 9.38 -25.15
CA MET A 1 -36.62 8.64 -23.88
C MET A 1 -35.18 8.84 -23.48
N THR A 2 -34.92 9.57 -22.40
CA THR A 2 -33.57 9.73 -21.85
C THR A 2 -33.19 8.44 -21.11
N LYS A 3 -32.05 7.84 -21.44
CA LYS A 3 -31.56 6.66 -20.71
C LYS A 3 -31.37 7.03 -19.23
N LYS A 4 -31.84 6.17 -18.33
CA LYS A 4 -31.57 6.29 -16.88
C LYS A 4 -30.04 6.28 -16.69
N PHE A 5 -29.51 7.30 -16.01
CA PHE A 5 -28.11 7.32 -15.63
C PHE A 5 -27.90 6.41 -14.43
N GLU A 6 -26.99 5.44 -14.55
CA GLU A 6 -26.57 4.58 -13.45
C GLU A 6 -25.19 5.03 -12.96
N PHE A 7 -25.15 5.53 -11.73
CA PHE A 7 -23.90 5.93 -11.09
C PHE A 7 -23.15 4.70 -10.60
N ASN A 8 -22.33 4.11 -11.48
CA ASN A 8 -21.45 3.01 -11.10
C ASN A 8 -20.14 3.58 -10.52
N TRP A 9 -20.07 3.62 -9.19
CA TRP A 9 -18.89 4.03 -8.44
C TRP A 9 -17.94 2.87 -8.16
N HIS A 10 -18.45 1.64 -8.10
CA HIS A 10 -17.66 0.47 -7.77
C HIS A 10 -16.85 0.02 -8.98
N ILE A 11 -15.55 -0.18 -8.77
CA ILE A 11 -14.70 -0.82 -9.76
C ILE A 11 -14.18 -2.13 -9.16
N PRO A 12 -14.04 -3.20 -9.96
CA PRO A 12 -13.46 -4.44 -9.46
C PRO A 12 -12.03 -4.20 -8.98
N VAL A 13 -11.77 -4.58 -7.73
CA VAL A 13 -10.43 -4.63 -7.15
C VAL A 13 -9.62 -5.71 -7.89
N PRO A 14 -8.40 -5.41 -8.36
CA PRO A 14 -7.53 -6.39 -8.99
C PRO A 14 -7.35 -7.65 -8.14
N GLU A 15 -7.42 -8.82 -8.76
CA GLU A 15 -7.40 -10.11 -8.07
C GLU A 15 -6.15 -10.29 -7.19
N GLN A 16 -4.99 -9.81 -7.64
CA GLN A 16 -3.74 -9.85 -6.88
C GLN A 16 -3.83 -9.10 -5.55
N LEU A 17 -4.62 -8.02 -5.48
CA LEU A 17 -4.82 -7.27 -4.24
C LEU A 17 -5.81 -7.97 -3.30
N LEU A 18 -6.83 -8.64 -3.87
CA LEU A 18 -7.82 -9.42 -3.11
C LEU A 18 -7.23 -10.69 -2.50
N GLN A 19 -6.45 -11.43 -3.28
CA GLN A 19 -5.72 -12.61 -2.83
C GLN A 19 -4.71 -12.21 -1.75
N GLY A 20 -4.05 -11.07 -1.95
CA GLY A 20 -3.05 -10.54 -1.04
C GLY A 20 -1.65 -11.06 -1.34
N CYS A 21 -0.68 -10.48 -0.65
CA CYS A 21 0.70 -10.90 -0.72
C CYS A 21 1.40 -10.67 0.61
N VAL A 22 2.41 -11.48 0.90
CA VAL A 22 3.23 -11.34 2.10
C VAL A 22 4.35 -10.36 1.81
N PHE A 23 4.39 -9.27 2.58
CA PHE A 23 5.41 -8.21 2.50
C PHE A 23 6.17 -8.09 3.80
N ASP A 24 7.40 -7.61 3.69
CA ASP A 24 8.05 -7.01 4.86
C ASP A 24 7.70 -5.53 4.92
N ARG A 25 7.46 -5.02 6.12
CA ARG A 25 7.06 -3.64 6.38
C ARG A 25 8.12 -2.95 7.21
N TRP A 26 8.34 -1.66 6.98
CA TRP A 26 9.07 -0.82 7.92
C TRP A 26 8.49 0.58 8.02
N THR A 27 8.76 1.23 9.15
CA THR A 27 8.42 2.64 9.43
C THR A 27 9.66 3.35 9.94
N GLU A 28 9.74 4.65 9.68
CA GLU A 28 10.81 5.52 10.17
C GLU A 28 10.20 6.73 10.86
N GLU A 29 10.41 6.80 12.17
CA GLU A 29 10.13 7.95 13.01
C GLU A 29 11.43 8.72 13.29
N LYS A 30 11.33 9.91 13.91
CA LYS A 30 12.49 10.81 14.09
C LYS A 30 13.74 10.15 14.68
N ASP A 31 13.57 9.23 15.61
CA ASP A 31 14.66 8.63 16.38
C ASP A 31 14.64 7.09 16.36
N SER A 32 13.74 6.47 15.58
CA SER A 32 13.64 5.01 15.53
C SER A 32 13.08 4.50 14.21
N SER A 33 13.47 3.28 13.85
CA SER A 33 12.86 2.55 12.75
C SER A 33 12.32 1.23 13.27
N GLU A 34 11.11 0.87 12.86
CA GLU A 34 10.51 -0.41 13.18
C GLU A 34 10.47 -1.27 11.92
N PHE A 35 10.84 -2.54 12.04
CA PHE A 35 10.82 -3.51 10.96
C PHE A 35 9.94 -4.71 11.35
N GLU A 36 9.00 -5.04 10.48
CA GLU A 36 8.02 -6.09 10.67
C GLU A 36 8.01 -7.04 9.47
N PRO A 37 8.62 -8.23 9.62
CA PRO A 37 8.68 -9.18 8.52
C PRO A 37 7.36 -9.94 8.35
N GLY A 38 7.10 -10.40 7.13
CA GLY A 38 6.10 -11.46 6.88
C GLY A 38 4.64 -11.04 7.08
N CYS A 39 4.31 -9.77 6.85
CA CYS A 39 2.96 -9.24 6.99
C CYS A 39 2.11 -9.60 5.77
N LEU A 40 0.96 -10.26 5.96
CA LEU A 40 0.02 -10.51 4.86
C LEU A 40 -0.81 -9.25 4.58
N PHE A 41 -0.53 -8.57 3.47
CA PHE A 41 -1.27 -7.41 2.99
C PHE A 41 -2.38 -7.82 2.03
N LYS A 42 -3.55 -7.21 2.16
CA LYS A 42 -4.74 -7.44 1.32
C LYS A 42 -5.51 -6.14 1.11
N VAL A 43 -6.30 -6.09 0.04
CA VAL A 43 -7.33 -5.06 -0.17
C VAL A 43 -8.70 -5.71 -0.04
N ASP A 44 -9.66 -5.01 0.57
CA ASP A 44 -11.02 -5.51 0.67
C ASP A 44 -11.75 -5.48 -0.69
N GLU A 45 -12.86 -6.20 -0.80
CA GLU A 45 -13.62 -6.35 -2.05
C GLU A 45 -14.19 -5.04 -2.63
N ASN A 46 -14.32 -4.01 -1.80
CA ASN A 46 -14.83 -2.70 -2.22
C ASN A 46 -13.72 -1.68 -2.50
N GLY A 47 -12.47 -2.00 -2.16
CA GLY A 47 -11.33 -1.11 -2.37
C GLY A 47 -11.34 0.10 -1.43
N PHE A 48 -11.78 -0.09 -0.18
CA PHE A 48 -11.81 0.94 0.85
C PHE A 48 -10.57 0.89 1.76
N PHE A 49 -10.02 -0.31 2.01
CA PHE A 49 -8.94 -0.53 2.94
C PHE A 49 -7.84 -1.40 2.32
N ILE A 50 -6.60 -1.00 2.52
CA ILE A 50 -5.49 -1.95 2.59
C ILE A 50 -5.42 -2.40 4.04
N TYR A 51 -5.35 -3.70 4.31
CA TYR A 51 -5.22 -4.21 5.68
C TYR A 51 -4.15 -5.28 5.76
N TRP A 52 -3.53 -5.40 6.92
CA TRP A 52 -2.54 -6.43 7.20
C TRP A 52 -2.58 -6.86 8.66
N LYS A 53 -1.89 -7.96 8.95
CA LYS A 53 -1.59 -8.39 10.30
C LYS A 53 -0.15 -8.85 10.38
N SER A 54 0.61 -8.25 11.28
CA SER A 54 1.97 -8.67 11.60
C SER A 54 1.96 -9.77 12.65
N GLU A 55 3.01 -10.59 12.70
CA GLU A 55 3.16 -11.61 13.73
C GLU A 55 3.23 -10.97 15.13
N GLY A 56 2.37 -11.42 16.04
CA GLY A 56 2.33 -10.90 17.42
C GLY A 56 1.68 -9.52 17.59
N LYS A 57 1.13 -8.91 16.52
CA LYS A 57 0.40 -7.63 16.58
C LYS A 57 -1.08 -7.81 16.20
N GLU A 58 -1.86 -6.79 16.56
CA GLU A 58 -3.23 -6.63 16.06
C GLU A 58 -3.24 -6.27 14.57
N GLY A 59 -4.39 -6.48 13.93
CA GLY A 59 -4.58 -6.07 12.55
C GLY A 59 -4.60 -4.55 12.41
N ASP A 60 -4.06 -4.05 11.30
CA ASP A 60 -3.97 -2.62 11.01
C ASP A 60 -4.43 -2.34 9.57
N VAL A 61 -4.80 -1.09 9.28
CA VAL A 61 -5.42 -0.68 8.02
C VAL A 61 -4.91 0.67 7.52
N ILE A 62 -4.95 0.86 6.21
CA ILE A 62 -4.86 2.16 5.54
C ILE A 62 -6.16 2.39 4.77
N GLU A 63 -6.81 3.51 5.05
CA GLU A 63 -7.97 3.98 4.29
C GLU A 63 -7.53 4.47 2.91
N LEU A 64 -7.99 3.81 1.85
CA LEU A 64 -7.59 4.13 0.47
C LEU A 64 -8.08 5.52 0.03
N CYS A 65 -9.14 6.06 0.65
CA CYS A 65 -9.58 7.44 0.41
C CYS A 65 -8.60 8.48 0.96
N GLN A 66 -7.74 8.11 1.92
CA GLN A 66 -6.70 8.96 2.49
C GLN A 66 -5.35 8.78 1.80
N VAL A 67 -5.23 7.81 0.88
CA VAL A 67 -3.99 7.61 0.10
C VAL A 67 -3.87 8.68 -0.97
N SER A 68 -2.91 9.56 -0.77
CA SER A 68 -2.57 10.64 -1.70
C SER A 68 -1.71 10.18 -2.87
N ASP A 69 -0.82 9.21 -2.65
CA ASP A 69 0.10 8.69 -3.65
C ASP A 69 0.63 7.31 -3.25
N ILE A 70 1.08 6.54 -4.24
CA ILE A 70 1.89 5.34 -4.06
C ILE A 70 3.06 5.37 -5.03
N ARG A 71 4.26 5.10 -4.52
CA ARG A 71 5.53 5.26 -5.23
C ARG A 71 6.29 3.94 -5.29
N ALA A 72 6.98 3.71 -6.40
CA ALA A 72 8.00 2.67 -6.48
C ALA A 72 9.25 3.13 -5.72
N GLY A 73 9.93 2.19 -5.08
CA GLY A 73 11.10 2.46 -4.26
C GLY A 73 10.75 3.01 -2.87
N GLY A 74 11.75 3.66 -2.28
CA GLY A 74 11.74 4.06 -0.86
C GLY A 74 12.63 3.14 -0.06
N LEU A 75 13.86 3.60 0.19
CA LEU A 75 14.83 2.94 1.04
C LEU A 75 14.95 3.70 2.37
N PRO A 76 15.22 3.00 3.49
CA PRO A 76 15.46 3.66 4.77
C PRO A 76 16.63 4.64 4.70
N LYS A 77 16.54 5.74 5.47
CA LYS A 77 17.69 6.64 5.64
C LYS A 77 18.67 6.06 6.64
N ASP A 78 18.17 5.30 7.62
CA ASP A 78 19.03 4.55 8.53
C ASP A 78 19.87 3.50 7.78
N SER A 79 21.18 3.67 7.81
CA SER A 79 22.12 2.82 7.06
C SER A 79 22.14 1.38 7.57
N ARG A 80 21.88 1.17 8.87
CA ARG A 80 21.86 -0.16 9.47
C ARG A 80 20.64 -0.94 8.98
N LEU A 81 19.46 -0.34 8.96
CA LEU A 81 18.26 -0.95 8.42
C LEU A 81 18.41 -1.20 6.92
N THR A 82 18.93 -0.24 6.16
CA THR A 82 19.19 -0.43 4.72
C THR A 82 20.10 -1.63 4.46
N GLN A 83 21.22 -1.77 5.19
CA GLN A 83 22.10 -2.92 5.05
C GLN A 83 21.39 -4.24 5.42
N GLN A 84 20.58 -4.25 6.48
CA GLN A 84 19.80 -5.43 6.88
C GLN A 84 18.82 -5.85 5.77
N LEU A 85 18.13 -4.89 5.16
CA LEU A 85 17.19 -5.16 4.07
C LEU A 85 17.89 -5.63 2.81
N VAL A 86 19.02 -5.02 2.42
CA VAL A 86 19.83 -5.47 1.28
C VAL A 86 20.32 -6.90 1.48
N ASN A 87 20.79 -7.23 2.69
CA ASN A 87 21.21 -8.60 3.02
C ASN A 87 20.06 -9.62 2.92
N LYS A 88 18.82 -9.21 3.18
CA LYS A 88 17.64 -10.09 3.14
C LYS A 88 17.03 -10.21 1.74
N HIS A 89 16.92 -9.11 1.00
CA HIS A 89 16.18 -9.04 -0.27
C HIS A 89 17.05 -8.96 -1.52
N GLY A 90 18.37 -8.79 -1.34
CA GLY A 90 19.36 -8.65 -2.39
C GLY A 90 19.50 -7.22 -2.93
N ASP A 91 20.39 -7.05 -3.90
CA ASP A 91 20.76 -5.73 -4.45
C ASP A 91 19.62 -5.04 -5.21
N GLN A 92 18.60 -5.78 -5.65
CA GLN A 92 17.39 -5.27 -6.30
C GLN A 92 16.31 -4.83 -5.30
N LEU A 93 16.70 -4.47 -4.06
CA LEU A 93 15.77 -4.07 -3.00
C LEU A 93 14.84 -2.94 -3.44
N GLU A 94 15.37 -1.90 -4.10
CA GLU A 94 14.59 -0.74 -4.50
C GLU A 94 13.48 -1.07 -5.49
N GLU A 95 13.71 -2.01 -6.42
CA GLU A 95 12.70 -2.46 -7.39
C GLU A 95 11.53 -3.21 -6.73
N LYS A 96 11.76 -3.76 -5.53
CA LYS A 96 10.77 -4.49 -4.73
C LYS A 96 10.05 -3.60 -3.72
N SER A 97 10.57 -2.41 -3.45
CA SER A 97 10.03 -1.49 -2.45
C SER A 97 8.87 -0.68 -3.00
N LEU A 98 7.88 -0.43 -2.15
CA LEU A 98 6.81 0.54 -2.38
C LEU A 98 6.69 1.47 -1.17
N THR A 99 6.31 2.71 -1.45
CA THR A 99 5.98 3.71 -0.43
C THR A 99 4.55 4.20 -0.65
N ILE A 100 3.68 3.95 0.32
CA ILE A 100 2.28 4.39 0.34
C ILE A 100 2.21 5.67 1.18
N CYS A 101 1.71 6.75 0.59
CA CYS A 101 1.61 8.07 1.22
C CYS A 101 0.14 8.33 1.59
N SER A 102 -0.20 8.28 2.87
CA SER A 102 -1.58 8.49 3.34
C SER A 102 -1.67 9.61 4.38
N GLY A 103 -2.80 10.28 4.46
CA GLY A 103 -3.06 11.29 5.48
C GLY A 103 -4.42 11.95 5.31
N THR A 104 -4.90 12.57 6.38
CA THR A 104 -6.16 13.35 6.34
C THR A 104 -6.00 14.68 5.60
N ASP A 105 -4.77 15.11 5.37
CA ASP A 105 -4.41 16.30 4.62
C ASP A 105 -3.06 16.08 3.89
N TYR A 106 -2.69 17.02 3.02
CA TYR A 106 -1.48 16.94 2.20
C TYR A 106 -0.21 17.46 2.91
N ILE A 107 -0.28 17.76 4.20
CA ILE A 107 0.84 18.28 5.01
C ILE A 107 1.34 17.18 5.97
N ASN A 108 0.41 16.56 6.69
CA ASN A 108 0.65 15.50 7.68
C ASN A 108 0.59 14.13 7.01
N ILE A 109 1.61 13.83 6.21
CA ILE A 109 1.70 12.58 5.45
C ILE A 109 2.33 11.48 6.31
N ASN A 110 1.64 10.35 6.43
CA ASN A 110 2.16 9.09 6.91
C ASN A 110 2.74 8.29 5.73
N TYR A 111 3.98 7.83 5.89
CA TYR A 111 4.67 7.00 4.92
C TYR A 111 4.70 5.56 5.40
N GLN A 112 3.99 4.69 4.67
CA GLN A 112 4.07 3.26 4.88
C GLN A 112 5.00 2.64 3.83
N HIS A 113 6.10 2.05 4.29
CA HIS A 113 7.03 1.34 3.41
C HIS A 113 6.79 -0.17 3.48
N VAL A 114 6.76 -0.80 2.31
CA VAL A 114 6.66 -2.26 2.17
C VAL A 114 7.65 -2.76 1.13
N ILE A 115 8.07 -4.02 1.29
CA ILE A 115 8.98 -4.71 0.39
C ILE A 115 8.28 -5.96 -0.10
N CYS A 116 8.02 -5.99 -1.40
CA CYS A 116 7.38 -7.11 -2.07
C CYS A 116 8.37 -8.27 -2.30
N PRO A 117 7.87 -9.50 -2.60
CA PRO A 117 8.75 -10.62 -2.91
C PRO A 117 9.64 -10.38 -4.14
N ASP A 118 9.08 -9.68 -5.14
CA ASP A 118 9.74 -9.37 -6.41
C ASP A 118 9.20 -8.07 -7.03
N GLY A 119 9.93 -7.54 -8.01
CA GLY A 119 9.58 -6.29 -8.68
C GLY A 119 8.32 -6.36 -9.55
N ALA A 120 7.94 -7.55 -10.02
CA ALA A 120 6.69 -7.73 -10.78
C ALA A 120 5.48 -7.57 -9.85
N THR A 121 5.56 -8.14 -8.65
CA THR A 121 4.58 -7.97 -7.57
C THR A 121 4.51 -6.51 -7.14
N ALA A 122 5.65 -5.86 -6.91
CA ALA A 122 5.68 -4.43 -6.57
C ALA A 122 4.98 -3.58 -7.64
N LYS A 123 5.28 -3.82 -8.92
CA LYS A 123 4.63 -3.13 -10.04
C LYS A 123 3.12 -3.41 -10.09
N ALA A 124 2.70 -4.66 -9.92
CA ALA A 124 1.28 -5.02 -9.94
C ALA A 124 0.51 -4.35 -8.80
N TRP A 125 1.10 -4.27 -7.61
CA TRP A 125 0.53 -3.59 -6.45
C TRP A 125 0.46 -2.06 -6.64
N LEU A 126 1.53 -1.46 -7.18
CA LEU A 126 1.56 -0.06 -7.54
C LEU A 126 0.44 0.32 -8.51
N ASP A 127 0.33 -0.40 -9.63
CA ASP A 127 -0.65 -0.12 -10.67
C ASP A 127 -2.08 -0.41 -10.18
N GLY A 128 -2.25 -1.47 -9.38
CA GLY A 128 -3.52 -1.85 -8.80
C GLY A 128 -4.06 -0.83 -7.79
N ILE A 129 -3.22 -0.37 -6.85
CA ILE A 129 -3.62 0.64 -5.87
C ILE A 129 -3.91 1.97 -6.56
N ARG A 130 -3.09 2.40 -7.52
CA ARG A 130 -3.36 3.61 -8.33
C ARG A 130 -4.70 3.56 -9.04
N LYS A 131 -5.08 2.40 -9.58
CA LYS A 131 -6.37 2.23 -10.23
C LYS A 131 -7.53 2.48 -9.25
N ILE A 132 -7.39 2.08 -7.99
CA ILE A 132 -8.39 2.27 -6.95
C ILE A 132 -8.41 3.72 -6.47
N THR A 133 -7.26 4.28 -6.11
CA THR A 133 -7.19 5.65 -5.55
C THR A 133 -7.55 6.73 -6.58
N HIS A 134 -7.37 6.47 -7.87
CA HIS A 134 -7.85 7.36 -8.94
C HIS A 134 -9.33 7.20 -9.29
N ASN A 135 -10.08 6.33 -8.60
CA ASN A 135 -11.52 6.21 -8.77
C ASN A 135 -12.28 7.34 -8.07
N VAL A 136 -12.34 8.50 -8.71
CA VAL A 136 -13.02 9.70 -8.18
C VAL A 136 -14.51 9.48 -7.88
N LYS A 137 -15.15 8.46 -8.47
CA LYS A 137 -16.58 8.17 -8.22
C LYS A 137 -16.79 7.53 -6.85
N ALA A 138 -15.85 6.72 -6.36
CA ALA A 138 -15.94 6.10 -5.04
C ALA A 138 -16.05 7.15 -3.93
N ASN A 139 -15.34 8.26 -4.07
CA ASN A 139 -15.39 9.40 -3.13
C ASN A 139 -16.76 10.10 -3.08
N ASN A 140 -17.65 9.81 -4.02
CA ASN A 140 -18.98 10.40 -4.14
C ASN A 140 -20.09 9.34 -3.98
N ALA A 141 -19.75 8.14 -3.52
CA ALA A 141 -20.73 7.10 -3.22
C ALA A 141 -21.50 7.48 -1.95
N CYS A 142 -22.84 7.45 -2.03
CA CYS A 142 -23.73 7.58 -0.89
C CYS A 142 -24.44 6.24 -0.69
N PRO A 143 -24.43 5.64 0.51
CA PRO A 143 -25.17 4.42 0.83
C PRO A 143 -26.68 4.51 0.59
#